data_AF-A0A8J8FR11-F1
#
_entry.id   AF-A0A8J8FR11-F1
#
_cell.length_a   1.000
_cell.length_b   1.000
_cell.length_c   1.000
_cell.angle_alpha   90.00
_cell.angle_beta   90.00
_cell.angle_gamma   90.00
#
_symmetry.space_group_name_H-M   'P 1'
#
loop_
_entity.id
_entity.type
_entity.pdbx_description
1 polymer ?
#
loop_
_entity_poly.entity_id
_entity_poly.type
_entity_poly.pdbx_seq_one_letter_code
_entity_poly.pdbx_strand_id
1 'polypeptide(L)' 'KSVESINKVHKKQVLTYLKLTDYKLGYLLNFGDVLMKDGLSRIINGEINS' A
#
# COMPACT_ATOMS: atom_id res chain seq x y z
N LYS A 1 -14.96 -11.54 -2.77
CA LYS A 1 -14.82 -11.07 -1.35
C LYS A 1 -13.43 -11.31 -0.74
N SER A 2 -12.64 -12.28 -1.21
CA SER A 2 -11.32 -12.61 -0.61
C SER A 2 -10.17 -11.68 -0.99
N VAL A 3 -10.22 -11.01 -2.15
CA VAL A 3 -9.15 -10.12 -2.62
C VAL A 3 -9.13 -8.78 -1.87
N GLU A 4 -10.29 -8.24 -1.49
CA GLU A 4 -10.38 -7.01 -0.67
C GLU A 4 -9.77 -7.16 0.72
N SER A 5 -9.95 -8.32 1.36
CA SER A 5 -9.37 -8.61 2.68
C SER A 5 -7.85 -8.71 2.62
N ILE A 6 -7.31 -9.32 1.56
CA ILE A 6 -5.87 -9.45 1.32
C ILE A 6 -5.23 -8.07 1.14
N ASN A 7 -5.89 -7.18 0.38
CA ASN A 7 -5.41 -5.82 0.14
C ASN A 7 -5.32 -5.00 1.44
N LYS A 8 -6.27 -5.15 2.39
CA LYS A 8 -6.21 -4.49 3.70
C LYS A 8 -5.04 -4.97 4.58
N VAL A 9 -4.73 -6.26 4.56
CA VAL A 9 -3.61 -6.83 5.33
C VAL A 9 -2.27 -6.34 4.78
N HIS A 10 -2.08 -6.39 3.46
CA HIS A 10 -0.84 -5.93 2.83
C HIS A 10 -0.62 -4.42 2.99
N LYS A 11 -1.69 -3.61 2.94
CA LYS A 11 -1.59 -2.18 3.25
C LYS A 11 -1.05 -1.92 4.66
N LYS A 12 -1.53 -2.66 5.66
CA LYS A 12 -1.03 -2.55 7.04
C LYS A 12 0.44 -2.97 7.16
N GLN A 13 0.85 -4.03 6.47
CA GLN A 13 2.26 -4.47 6.45
C GLN A 13 3.18 -3.39 5.88
N VAL A 14 2.84 -2.85 4.70
CA VAL A 14 3.63 -1.78 4.08
C VAL A 14 3.69 -0.55 4.99
N LEU A 15 2.57 -0.16 5.62
CA LEU A 15 2.56 0.95 6.57
C LEU A 15 3.49 0.71 7.77
N THR A 16 3.55 -0.51 8.30
CA THR A 16 4.50 -0.87 9.37
C THR A 16 5.93 -0.71 8.90
N TYR A 17 6.27 -1.21 7.71
CA TYR A 17 7.63 -1.04 7.17
C TYR A 17 7.98 0.43 6.94
N LEU A 18 7.05 1.23 6.41
CA LEU A 18 7.24 2.67 6.26
C LEU A 18 7.54 3.37 7.60
N LYS A 19 6.85 2.98 8.67
CA LYS A 19 7.12 3.50 10.03
C LYS A 19 8.48 3.07 10.56
N LEU A 20 8.86 1.80 10.36
CA LEU A 20 10.15 1.27 10.82
C LEU A 20 11.35 1.85 10.06
N THR A 21 11.13 2.25 8.80
CA THR A 21 12.18 2.78 7.91
C THR A 21 12.15 4.30 7.79
N ASP A 22 11.26 4.97 8.55
CA ASP A 22 11.03 6.42 8.52
C ASP A 22 10.74 7.00 7.12
N TYR A 23 10.16 6.18 6.23
CA TYR A 23 9.70 6.63 4.93
C TYR A 23 8.23 7.09 5.01
N LYS A 24 7.93 8.20 4.33
CA LYS A 24 6.58 8.79 4.27
C LYS A 24 5.69 8.20 3.18
N LEU A 25 6.26 7.52 2.20
CA LEU A 25 5.56 7.06 1.00
C LEU A 25 5.97 5.65 0.61
N GLY A 26 4.99 4.80 0.33
CA GLY A 26 5.19 3.47 -0.23
C GLY A 26 4.16 3.14 -1.30
N TYR A 27 4.51 2.17 -2.16
CA TYR A 27 3.64 1.64 -3.19
C TYR A 27 3.39 0.15 -2.94
N LEU A 28 2.14 -0.25 -3.01
CA LEU A 28 1.71 -1.64 -3.00
C LEU A 28 1.20 -1.98 -4.40
N LEU A 29 1.80 -2.98 -5.03
CA LEU A 29 1.43 -3.43 -6.37
C LEU A 29 0.76 -4.80 -6.28
N ASN A 30 -0.49 -4.88 -6.70
CA ASN A 30 -1.24 -6.11 -6.84
C ASN A 30 -1.17 -6.59 -8.30
N PHE A 31 -0.44 -7.68 -8.54
CA PHE A 31 -0.30 -8.28 -9.88
C PHE A 31 -1.48 -9.18 -10.28
N GLY A 32 -2.47 -9.35 -9.40
CA GLY A 32 -3.64 -10.21 -9.65
C GLY A 32 -4.80 -9.50 -10.37
N ASP A 33 -4.71 -8.20 -10.63
CA ASP A 33 -5.76 -7.44 -11.31
C ASP A 33 -5.54 -7.36 -12.82
N VAL A 34 -6.64 -7.30 -13.57
CA VAL A 34 -6.65 -7.29 -15.06
C VAL A 34 -5.91 -6.09 -15.65
N LEU A 35 -5.83 -4.98 -14.90
CA LEU A 35 -5.16 -3.75 -15.31
C LEU A 35 -4.14 -3.32 -14.25
N MET A 36 -2.90 -3.09 -14.66
CA MET A 36 -1.81 -2.63 -13.78
C MET A 36 -2.17 -1.37 -12.97
N LYS A 37 -2.93 -0.45 -13.57
CA LYS A 37 -3.38 0.79 -12.91
C LYS A 37 -4.26 0.52 -11.69
N ASP A 38 -5.03 -0.56 -11.72
CA ASP A 38 -5.98 -0.90 -10.65
C ASP A 38 -5.28 -1.73 -9.55
N GLY A 39 -4.14 -2.34 -9.88
CA GLY A 39 -3.26 -3.01 -8.94
C GLY A 39 -2.36 -2.07 -8.13
N LEU A 40 -2.17 -0.82 -8.55
CA LEU A 40 -1.28 0.12 -7.85
C LEU A 40 -2.02 0.86 -6.72
N SER A 41 -1.54 0.67 -5.49
CA SER A 41 -2.02 1.36 -4.30
C SER A 41 -0.92 2.21 -3.68
N ARG A 42 -1.17 3.52 -3.54
CA ARG A 42 -0.29 4.44 -2.82
C ARG A 42 -0.59 4.39 -1.32
N ILE A 43 0.44 4.29 -0.50
CA ILE A 43 0.33 4.23 0.97
C ILE A 43 1.17 5.37 1.55
N ILE A 44 0.56 6.13 2.44
CA ILE A 44 1.16 7.31 3.05
C ILE A 44 1.33 7.06 4.56
N ASN A 45 2.53 7.31 5.05
CA ASN A 45 2.85 7.30 6.47
C ASN A 45 2.98 8.75 6.97
N GLY A 46 1.88 9.31 7.48
CA GLY A 46 1.80 10.71 7.95
C GLY A 46 1.30 11.69 6.90
N GLU A 47 1.79 12.93 6.92
CA GLU A 47 1.46 13.96 5.94
C GLU A 47 2.61 14.16 4.95
N ILE A 48 2.25 14.23 3.67
CA ILE A 48 3.15 14.62 2.58
C ILE A 48 2.63 16.00 2.17
N ASN A 49 3.49 17.02 2.24
CA ASN A 49 3.24 18.47 2.09
C ASN A 49 3.13 19.21 3.44
N SER A 50 4.24 19.82 3.84
CA SER A 50 4.29 21.05 4.65
C SER A 50 4.76 22.18 3.75
#